data_AF-A0A8H6XGI7-F1
#
_entry.id   AF-A0A8H6XGI7-F1
#
_cell.length_a   1.000
_cell.length_b   1.000
_cell.length_c   1.000
_cell.angle_alpha   90.00
_cell.angle_beta   90.00
_cell.angle_gamma   90.00
#
_symmetry.space_group_name_H-M   'P 1'
#
loop_
_entity.id
_entity.type
_entity.pdbx_description
1 polymer ?
#
loop_
_entity_poly.entity_id
_entity_poly.type
_entity_poly.pdbx_seq_one_letter_code
_entity_poly.pdbx_strand_id
1 'polypeptide(L)'
;MDTLAYRIGDEVFDQLPPEVRREIELFFWVGCSMHKELNCCVAFEKGMQLYYEGRPESERPVLLANRDNDATIQLAEEGGESTAAVRRALKVSERGAIKLISLFGALVNHKDDKKGLHDVYENYFRPAIGAGVRFPDTSNTRYQSHGRGGARLLAYLEEHRTFMDFVKDQKSKRTLNHMEQNIVKGINCPRTIAQMIAFVLFCMAVMHPYALQVRGPGTENLDMLDLGPLHDSVKVHMRKLIDNPKLLVSDALDSYKLATLDGKPWRDEKAWAACVQLAPTHLDVVPLISAGLKEALDCFERFTEEFAKGGRIDTATPAERLAGCASSTNDPNEGLLGMWRKFSRESPSSTVGHFTDQAMFRRNETQTFMDEVMNTDEDHQFLRQEARRIDESGVEKARQAELNAHKQQVVDERREKDAEKAEKARKETERLTAIGIELDRAEVEKMTDPKLKDQLELHRRRGDKEIPMKSHMKNKGERLAALLAAIGRLEGIVSVASSS
;
A
#
# COMPACT_ATOMS: atom_id res chain seq x y z
N MET A 1 -29.17 -32.08 -2.97
CA MET A 1 -29.35 -31.83 -4.42
C MET A 1 -28.01 -31.50 -5.05
N ASP A 2 -27.22 -30.64 -4.42
CA ASP A 2 -25.88 -30.24 -4.91
C ASP A 2 -24.94 -31.42 -5.16
N THR A 3 -24.91 -32.43 -4.28
CA THR A 3 -24.06 -33.62 -4.48
C THR A 3 -24.44 -34.45 -5.71
N LEU A 4 -25.73 -34.51 -6.05
CA LEU A 4 -26.20 -35.19 -7.27
C LEU A 4 -25.88 -34.35 -8.51
N ALA A 5 -26.03 -33.02 -8.40
CA ALA A 5 -25.69 -32.09 -9.47
C ALA A 5 -24.19 -32.10 -9.81
N TYR A 6 -23.30 -32.11 -8.80
CA TYR A 6 -21.85 -32.24 -9.02
C TYR A 6 -21.50 -33.57 -9.69
N ARG A 7 -22.04 -34.70 -9.21
CA ARG A 7 -21.75 -36.01 -9.81
C ARG A 7 -22.21 -36.09 -11.27
N ILE A 8 -23.43 -35.63 -11.58
CA ILE A 8 -23.93 -35.61 -12.96
C ILE A 8 -23.10 -34.63 -13.80
N GLY A 9 -22.70 -33.49 -13.24
CA GLY A 9 -21.81 -32.53 -13.88
C GLY A 9 -20.48 -33.16 -14.28
N ASP A 10 -19.81 -33.86 -13.36
CA ASP A 10 -18.56 -34.57 -13.62
C ASP A 10 -18.74 -35.65 -14.69
N GLU A 11 -19.80 -36.47 -14.61
CA GLU A 11 -20.10 -37.52 -15.60
C GLU A 11 -20.33 -36.96 -17.01
N VAL A 12 -21.02 -35.81 -17.13
CA VAL A 12 -21.28 -35.13 -18.41
C VAL A 12 -20.00 -34.47 -18.93
N PHE A 13 -19.25 -33.84 -18.04
CA PHE A 13 -17.98 -33.20 -18.36
C PHE A 13 -16.95 -34.22 -18.87
N ASP A 14 -16.90 -35.40 -18.27
CA ASP A 14 -16.02 -36.50 -18.66
C ASP A 14 -16.37 -37.13 -20.02
N GLN A 15 -17.59 -36.90 -20.52
CA GLN A 15 -18.02 -37.33 -21.85
C GLN A 15 -17.69 -36.29 -22.94
N LEU A 16 -17.29 -35.06 -22.55
CA LEU A 16 -16.96 -34.03 -23.53
C LEU A 16 -15.67 -34.38 -24.29
N PRO A 17 -15.62 -34.08 -25.59
CA PRO A 17 -14.40 -34.15 -26.38
C PRO A 17 -13.26 -33.33 -25.73
N PRO A 18 -11.99 -33.77 -25.84
CA PRO A 18 -10.86 -33.11 -25.19
C PRO A 18 -10.75 -31.60 -25.50
N GLU A 19 -11.09 -31.19 -26.72
CA GLU A 19 -11.08 -29.79 -27.15
C GLU A 19 -12.14 -28.94 -26.43
N VAL A 20 -13.36 -29.47 -26.28
CA VAL A 20 -14.47 -28.78 -25.59
C VAL A 20 -14.19 -28.72 -24.09
N ARG A 21 -13.62 -29.80 -23.54
CA ARG A 21 -13.20 -29.84 -22.14
C ARG A 21 -12.14 -28.78 -21.85
N ARG A 22 -11.14 -28.68 -22.73
CA ARG A 22 -10.06 -27.69 -22.63
C ARG A 22 -10.61 -26.27 -22.64
N GLU A 23 -11.55 -25.96 -23.52
CA GLU A 23 -12.20 -24.65 -23.58
C GLU A 23 -12.90 -24.29 -22.25
N ILE A 24 -13.59 -25.25 -21.62
CA ILE A 24 -14.29 -25.05 -20.34
C ILE A 24 -13.32 -24.91 -19.16
N GLU A 25 -12.19 -25.63 -19.16
CA GLU A 25 -11.20 -25.60 -18.06
C GLU A 25 -10.19 -24.45 -18.16
N LEU A 26 -10.11 -23.81 -19.32
CA LEU A 26 -9.09 -22.82 -19.59
C LEU A 26 -9.41 -21.49 -18.92
N PHE A 27 -8.89 -21.34 -17.72
CA PHE A 27 -8.87 -20.08 -17.00
C PHE A 27 -7.44 -19.57 -16.89
N PHE A 28 -7.22 -18.35 -17.38
CA PHE A 28 -5.99 -17.61 -17.15
C PHE A 28 -6.11 -16.76 -15.90
N TRP A 29 -5.06 -16.78 -15.08
CA TRP A 29 -4.85 -15.83 -14.02
C TRP A 29 -3.57 -15.06 -14.32
N VAL A 30 -3.65 -13.73 -14.29
CA VAL A 30 -2.51 -12.85 -14.51
C VAL A 30 -2.55 -11.69 -13.51
N GLY A 31 -1.42 -11.41 -12.87
CA GLY A 31 -1.27 -10.23 -12.02
C GLY A 31 -0.97 -8.96 -12.83
N CYS A 32 -1.50 -7.81 -12.40
CA CYS A 32 -1.20 -6.51 -13.05
C CYS A 32 0.31 -6.22 -13.09
N SER A 33 0.84 -5.88 -14.27
CA SER A 33 2.27 -5.58 -14.47
C SER A 33 2.78 -4.44 -13.58
N MET A 34 1.94 -3.44 -13.31
CA MET A 34 2.34 -2.33 -12.45
C MET A 34 2.43 -2.70 -10.96
N HIS A 35 1.67 -3.70 -10.51
CA HIS A 35 1.86 -4.26 -9.17
C HIS A 35 3.14 -5.10 -9.09
N LYS A 36 3.54 -5.79 -10.18
CA LYS A 36 4.84 -6.48 -10.26
C LYS A 36 5.99 -5.49 -10.09
N GLU A 37 5.94 -4.37 -10.82
CA GLU A 37 6.90 -3.26 -10.70
C GLU A 37 6.97 -2.68 -9.29
N LEU A 38 5.82 -2.35 -8.71
CA LEU A 38 5.74 -1.76 -7.37
C LEU A 38 6.28 -2.73 -6.30
N ASN A 39 5.89 -4.00 -6.34
CA ASN A 39 6.36 -5.00 -5.39
C ASN A 39 7.88 -5.24 -5.52
N CYS A 40 8.44 -5.16 -6.72
CA CYS A 40 9.88 -5.20 -6.91
C CYS A 40 10.60 -4.00 -6.31
N CYS A 41 10.03 -2.80 -6.39
CA CYS A 41 10.59 -1.62 -5.68
C CYS A 41 10.58 -1.82 -4.16
N VAL A 42 9.50 -2.39 -3.61
CA VAL A 42 9.40 -2.72 -2.17
C VAL A 42 10.42 -3.79 -1.78
N ALA A 43 10.58 -4.83 -2.60
CA ALA A 43 11.56 -5.88 -2.37
C ALA A 43 13.01 -5.35 -2.45
N PHE A 44 13.29 -4.44 -3.39
CA PHE A 44 14.59 -3.78 -3.47
C PHE A 44 14.93 -3.01 -2.19
N GLU A 45 13.97 -2.24 -1.66
CA GLU A 45 14.14 -1.56 -0.37
C GLU A 45 14.42 -2.57 0.75
N LYS A 46 13.65 -3.66 0.83
CA LYS A 46 13.86 -4.72 1.81
C LYS A 46 15.26 -5.32 1.72
N GLY A 47 15.80 -5.53 0.51
CA GLY A 47 17.18 -6.00 0.33
C GLY A 47 18.23 -5.04 0.89
N MET A 48 18.01 -3.74 0.72
CA MET A 48 18.87 -2.73 1.37
C MET A 48 18.73 -2.71 2.89
N GLN A 49 17.54 -2.99 3.44
CA GLN A 49 17.35 -3.12 4.89
C GLN A 49 18.09 -4.35 5.43
N LEU A 50 17.92 -5.52 4.80
CA LEU A 50 18.62 -6.76 5.15
C LEU A 50 20.16 -6.61 5.08
N TYR A 51 20.67 -5.83 4.13
CA TYR A 51 22.10 -5.52 4.02
C TYR A 51 22.67 -4.93 5.33
N TYR A 52 21.94 -4.00 5.94
CA TYR A 52 22.32 -3.34 7.21
C TYR A 52 21.99 -4.19 8.45
N GLU A 53 20.97 -5.03 8.38
CA GLU A 53 20.65 -5.97 9.46
C GLU A 53 21.75 -7.02 9.63
N GLY A 54 22.28 -7.54 8.52
CA GLY A 54 23.42 -8.46 8.51
C GLY A 54 24.78 -7.80 8.82
N ARG A 55 24.82 -6.48 8.99
CA ARG A 55 26.03 -5.69 9.29
C ARG A 55 25.77 -4.70 10.43
N PRO A 56 25.55 -5.18 11.67
CA PRO A 56 25.25 -4.32 12.81
C PRO A 56 26.36 -3.31 13.13
N GLU A 57 27.60 -3.58 12.72
CA GLU A 57 28.75 -2.69 12.83
C GLU A 57 28.73 -1.51 11.85
N SER A 58 27.97 -1.63 10.76
CA SER A 58 27.82 -0.57 9.77
C SER A 58 26.79 0.46 10.23
N GLU A 59 27.14 1.73 10.08
CA GLU A 59 26.22 2.83 10.34
C GLU A 59 24.98 2.71 9.43
N ARG A 60 23.79 2.72 10.05
CA ARG A 60 22.52 2.55 9.36
C ARG A 60 21.97 3.91 8.88
N PRO A 61 21.10 3.92 7.85
CA PRO A 61 20.34 5.10 7.47
C PRO A 61 19.59 5.67 8.65
N VAL A 62 19.48 6.98 8.73
CA VAL A 62 18.96 7.65 9.92
C VAL A 62 17.50 7.29 10.20
N LEU A 63 17.16 7.10 11.48
CA LEU A 63 15.78 6.89 11.91
C LEU A 63 14.99 8.19 11.82
N LEU A 64 13.86 8.13 11.12
CA LEU A 64 12.93 9.24 10.88
C LEU A 64 11.62 8.96 11.63
N ALA A 65 11.74 8.79 12.95
CA ALA A 65 10.63 8.51 13.85
C ALA A 65 9.61 9.65 13.83
N ASN A 66 8.33 9.39 14.11
CA ASN A 66 7.37 10.47 14.34
C ASN A 66 7.64 11.15 15.70
N ARG A 67 7.00 12.29 15.96
CA ARG A 67 7.23 13.09 17.17
C ARG A 67 7.13 12.29 18.47
N ASP A 68 6.10 11.45 18.60
CA ASP A 68 5.83 10.72 19.83
C ASP A 68 6.84 9.57 20.05
N ASN A 69 7.17 8.86 18.96
CA ASN A 69 8.19 7.82 18.99
C ASN A 69 9.58 8.41 19.28
N ASP A 70 9.91 9.54 18.65
CA ASP A 70 11.19 10.22 18.83
C ASP A 70 11.35 10.71 20.28
N ALA A 71 10.31 11.32 20.86
CA ALA A 71 10.29 11.68 22.28
C ALA A 71 10.43 10.45 23.19
N THR A 72 9.76 9.35 22.86
CA THR A 72 9.87 8.08 23.62
C THR A 72 11.29 7.52 23.57
N ILE A 73 11.97 7.63 22.42
CA ILE A 73 13.35 7.16 22.24
C ILE A 73 14.32 8.05 23.02
N GLN A 74 14.20 9.38 22.91
CA GLN A 74 15.06 10.34 23.62
C GLN A 74 14.98 10.17 25.15
N LEU A 75 13.77 10.02 25.70
CA LEU A 75 13.58 9.78 27.13
C LEU A 75 14.32 8.54 27.64
N ALA A 76 14.47 7.51 26.81
CA ALA A 76 15.19 6.29 27.16
C ALA A 76 16.70 6.43 27.03
N GLU A 77 17.18 7.25 26.09
CA GLU A 77 18.60 7.60 25.97
C GLU A 77 19.06 8.42 27.19
N GLU A 78 18.20 9.29 27.71
CA GLU A 78 18.46 10.08 28.93
C GLU A 78 18.32 9.26 30.22
N GLY A 79 17.34 8.35 30.28
CA GLY A 79 17.02 7.58 31.49
C GLY A 79 17.70 6.22 31.61
N GLY A 80 18.38 5.72 30.58
CA GLY A 80 19.11 4.44 30.59
C GLY A 80 18.25 3.17 30.60
N GLU A 81 16.92 3.27 30.58
CA GLU A 81 16.01 2.12 30.62
C GLU A 81 15.30 1.86 29.28
N SER A 82 15.55 0.68 28.69
CA SER A 82 14.84 0.21 27.49
C SER A 82 13.48 -0.38 27.86
N THR A 83 12.44 0.46 27.89
CA THR A 83 11.06 0.04 28.14
C THR A 83 10.44 -0.68 26.93
N ALA A 84 9.32 -1.38 27.15
CA ALA A 84 8.54 -1.97 26.06
C ALA A 84 8.05 -0.92 25.05
N ALA A 85 7.80 0.32 25.49
CA ALA A 85 7.40 1.44 24.65
C ALA A 85 8.55 1.85 23.71
N VAL A 86 9.79 1.90 24.19
CA VAL A 86 10.99 2.22 23.39
C VAL A 86 11.22 1.17 22.31
N ARG A 87 11.16 -0.11 22.67
CA ARG A 87 11.28 -1.21 21.69
C ARG A 87 10.20 -1.12 20.62
N ARG A 88 8.97 -0.77 20.98
CA ARG A 88 7.88 -0.55 20.03
C ARG A 88 8.16 0.67 19.14
N ALA A 89 8.56 1.79 19.72
CA ALA A 89 8.87 3.03 19.00
C ALA A 89 9.98 2.83 17.96
N LEU A 90 11.06 2.13 18.32
CA LEU A 90 12.12 1.74 17.40
C LEU A 90 11.62 0.78 16.30
N LYS A 91 10.77 -0.18 16.64
CA LYS A 91 10.24 -1.17 15.69
C LYS A 91 9.30 -0.58 14.64
N VAL A 92 8.45 0.38 15.03
CA VAL A 92 7.44 0.96 14.12
C VAL A 92 7.92 2.23 13.42
N SER A 93 9.12 2.71 13.77
CA SER A 93 9.71 3.89 13.14
C SER A 93 10.52 3.47 11.92
N GLU A 94 10.31 4.17 10.82
CA GLU A 94 10.96 3.91 9.54
C GLU A 94 12.23 4.75 9.38
N ARG A 95 13.10 4.32 8.46
CA ARG A 95 14.39 4.97 8.17
C ARG A 95 14.68 4.96 6.69
N GLY A 96 15.68 5.75 6.28
CA GLY A 96 16.26 5.65 4.95
C GLY A 96 15.45 6.33 3.83
N ALA A 97 15.82 6.00 2.60
CA ALA A 97 15.46 6.77 1.41
C ALA A 97 13.94 6.83 1.16
N ILE A 98 13.26 5.68 1.19
CA ILE A 98 11.81 5.61 0.93
C ILE A 98 11.02 6.43 1.93
N LYS A 99 11.41 6.39 3.22
CA LYS A 99 10.79 7.20 4.26
C LYS A 99 11.02 8.69 4.00
N LEU A 100 12.25 9.09 3.71
CA LEU A 100 12.57 10.49 3.40
C LEU A 100 11.77 11.01 2.20
N ILE A 101 11.73 10.26 1.09
CA ILE A 101 10.97 10.62 -0.11
C ILE A 101 9.48 10.76 0.19
N SER A 102 8.93 9.88 1.03
CA SER A 102 7.54 9.92 1.46
C SER A 102 7.24 11.14 2.33
N LEU A 103 8.10 11.47 3.30
CA LEU A 103 7.96 12.67 4.13
C LEU A 103 8.06 13.95 3.29
N PHE A 104 9.03 14.00 2.37
CA PHE A 104 9.21 15.16 1.50
C PHE A 104 7.99 15.39 0.62
N GLY A 105 7.49 14.34 -0.05
CA GLY A 105 6.27 14.45 -0.85
C GLY A 105 5.03 14.79 -0.02
N ALA A 106 4.90 14.29 1.21
CA ALA A 106 3.81 14.67 2.11
C ALA A 106 3.88 16.16 2.52
N LEU A 107 5.08 16.73 2.65
CA LEU A 107 5.29 18.15 2.96
C LEU A 107 4.89 19.05 1.78
N VAL A 108 5.33 18.71 0.56
CA VAL A 108 5.15 19.58 -0.62
C VAL A 108 3.91 19.24 -1.46
N ASN A 109 3.24 18.12 -1.22
CA ASN A 109 1.95 17.76 -1.85
C ASN A 109 0.85 17.56 -0.81
N HIS A 110 0.92 18.31 0.30
CA HIS A 110 -0.08 18.23 1.36
C HIS A 110 -1.46 18.69 0.86
N LYS A 111 -2.53 18.01 1.30
CA LYS A 111 -3.92 18.32 0.89
C LYS A 111 -4.47 19.63 1.45
N ASP A 112 -3.99 20.01 2.63
CA ASP A 112 -4.31 21.28 3.30
C ASP A 112 -3.30 22.34 2.81
N ASP A 113 -3.78 23.30 2.03
CA ASP A 113 -3.02 24.39 1.42
C ASP A 113 -2.39 25.32 2.45
N LYS A 114 -2.94 25.39 3.67
CA LYS A 114 -2.37 26.18 4.77
C LYS A 114 -1.20 25.51 5.46
N LYS A 115 -1.06 24.18 5.32
CA LYS A 115 -0.01 23.39 5.96
C LYS A 115 1.04 22.89 4.97
N GLY A 116 0.66 22.75 3.71
CA GLY A 116 1.53 22.31 2.63
C GLY A 116 2.47 23.38 2.12
N LEU A 117 3.57 22.93 1.53
CA LEU A 117 4.52 23.80 0.85
C LEU A 117 4.41 23.69 -0.68
N HIS A 118 3.24 23.35 -1.22
CA HIS A 118 3.08 23.07 -2.65
C HIS A 118 3.48 24.25 -3.54
N ASP A 119 2.78 25.37 -3.39
CA ASP A 119 3.04 26.57 -4.18
C ASP A 119 4.41 27.17 -3.83
N VAL A 120 4.84 27.06 -2.57
CA VAL A 120 6.15 27.52 -2.12
C VAL A 120 7.27 26.75 -2.82
N TYR A 121 7.16 25.43 -2.88
CA TYR A 121 8.09 24.55 -3.58
C TYR A 121 8.09 24.83 -5.08
N GLU A 122 6.92 24.91 -5.70
CA GLU A 122 6.82 25.24 -7.13
C GLU A 122 7.49 26.57 -7.45
N ASN A 123 7.19 27.63 -6.70
CA ASN A 123 7.73 28.95 -6.95
C ASN A 123 9.25 29.01 -6.71
N TYR A 124 9.74 28.32 -5.68
CA TYR A 124 11.17 28.28 -5.37
C TYR A 124 11.98 27.55 -6.44
N PHE A 125 11.50 26.39 -6.91
CA PHE A 125 12.23 25.56 -7.86
C PHE A 125 11.97 25.90 -9.33
N ARG A 126 10.94 26.69 -9.65
CA ARG A 126 10.60 27.06 -11.04
C ARG A 126 11.78 27.70 -11.80
N PRO A 127 12.62 28.58 -11.21
CA PRO A 127 13.81 29.10 -11.91
C PRO A 127 14.85 28.03 -12.26
N ALA A 128 14.99 26.97 -11.44
CA ALA A 128 16.00 25.93 -11.60
C ALA A 128 15.51 24.71 -12.42
N ILE A 129 14.20 24.45 -12.42
CA ILE A 129 13.60 23.26 -13.04
C ILE A 129 12.78 23.62 -14.30
N GLY A 130 12.17 24.81 -14.34
CA GLY A 130 11.26 25.21 -15.39
C GLY A 130 9.89 24.51 -15.31
N ALA A 131 9.36 24.08 -16.45
CA ALA A 131 8.10 23.34 -16.52
C ALA A 131 8.21 21.97 -15.83
N GLY A 132 7.14 21.49 -15.19
CA GLY A 132 7.17 20.20 -14.48
C GLY A 132 7.88 20.26 -13.12
N VAL A 133 7.88 21.43 -12.47
CA VAL A 133 8.48 21.65 -11.16
C VAL A 133 7.85 20.81 -10.04
N ARG A 134 6.58 20.38 -10.16
CA ARG A 134 5.89 19.61 -9.13
C ARG A 134 6.68 18.40 -8.66
N PHE A 135 6.80 18.25 -7.34
CA PHE A 135 7.36 17.05 -6.76
C PHE A 135 6.43 15.85 -7.01
N PRO A 136 6.96 14.65 -7.30
CA PRO A 136 6.14 13.47 -7.50
C PRO A 136 5.17 13.17 -6.36
N ASP A 137 3.96 12.72 -6.70
CA ASP A 137 2.86 12.45 -5.76
C ASP A 137 3.06 11.11 -5.03
N THR A 138 3.94 11.11 -4.04
CA THR A 138 4.28 9.92 -3.23
C THR A 138 3.22 9.55 -2.18
N SER A 139 2.24 10.43 -1.95
CA SER A 139 1.20 10.25 -0.92
C SER A 139 -0.02 9.47 -1.43
N ASN A 140 -0.25 9.44 -2.75
CA ASN A 140 -1.38 8.72 -3.36
C ASN A 140 -0.95 7.41 -4.05
N THR A 141 0.16 6.81 -3.63
CA THR A 141 0.66 5.51 -4.11
C THR A 141 0.73 5.41 -5.64
N ARG A 142 1.10 6.50 -6.33
CA ARG A 142 1.24 6.47 -7.79
C ARG A 142 2.46 5.64 -8.15
N TYR A 143 2.34 4.72 -9.09
CA TYR A 143 3.48 3.94 -9.56
C TYR A 143 4.66 4.84 -9.96
N GLN A 144 5.87 4.44 -9.58
CA GLN A 144 7.12 5.17 -9.80
C GLN A 144 7.25 6.50 -9.06
N SER A 145 6.30 6.92 -8.21
CA SER A 145 6.39 8.20 -7.52
C SER A 145 7.64 8.31 -6.67
N HIS A 146 8.03 7.23 -5.98
CA HIS A 146 9.19 7.22 -5.10
C HIS A 146 10.50 7.25 -5.90
N GLY A 147 10.59 6.48 -7.00
CA GLY A 147 11.76 6.52 -7.88
C GLY A 147 11.98 7.92 -8.48
N ARG A 148 10.90 8.54 -8.97
CA ARG A 148 10.93 9.92 -9.48
C ARG A 148 11.21 10.96 -8.38
N GLY A 149 10.66 10.75 -7.19
CA GLY A 149 10.86 11.64 -6.04
C GLY A 149 12.30 11.61 -5.56
N GLY A 150 12.89 10.42 -5.48
CA GLY A 150 14.32 10.25 -5.20
C GLY A 150 15.20 10.87 -6.27
N ALA A 151 14.88 10.64 -7.56
CA ALA A 151 15.59 11.27 -8.67
C ALA A 151 15.58 12.80 -8.56
N ARG A 152 14.41 13.39 -8.26
CA ARG A 152 14.26 14.84 -8.05
C ARG A 152 15.07 15.35 -6.86
N LEU A 153 15.07 14.63 -5.73
CA LEU A 153 15.86 14.98 -4.56
C LEU A 153 17.36 14.96 -4.85
N LEU A 154 17.86 13.90 -5.51
CA LEU A 154 19.29 13.77 -5.82
C LEU A 154 19.76 14.79 -6.86
N ALA A 155 18.98 15.01 -7.92
CA ALA A 155 19.30 15.96 -9.00
C ALA A 155 19.48 17.40 -8.53
N TYR A 156 18.89 17.76 -7.38
CA TYR A 156 18.91 19.11 -6.81
C TYR A 156 19.19 19.06 -5.31
N LEU A 157 20.07 18.16 -4.85
CA LEU A 157 20.23 17.83 -3.43
C LEU A 157 20.60 19.06 -2.60
N GLU A 158 21.53 19.88 -3.08
CA GLU A 158 21.95 21.10 -2.37
C GLU A 158 20.86 22.15 -2.37
N GLU A 159 20.14 22.32 -3.48
CA GLU A 159 19.00 23.24 -3.56
C GLU A 159 17.85 22.80 -2.64
N HIS A 160 17.63 21.50 -2.44
CA HIS A 160 16.67 21.00 -1.45
C HIS A 160 17.12 21.29 -0.01
N ARG A 161 18.44 21.27 0.28
CA ARG A 161 18.96 21.69 1.58
C ARG A 161 18.71 23.19 1.80
N THR A 162 19.10 24.03 0.85
CA THR A 162 18.85 25.48 0.91
C THR A 162 17.36 25.82 0.96
N PHE A 163 16.51 25.05 0.27
CA PHE A 163 15.06 25.20 0.36
C PHE A 163 14.54 24.97 1.78
N MET A 164 15.05 23.97 2.50
CA MET A 164 14.64 23.75 3.90
C MET A 164 15.07 24.89 4.83
N ASP A 165 16.23 25.51 4.58
CA ASP A 165 16.65 26.71 5.30
C ASP A 165 15.74 27.91 4.98
N PHE A 166 15.39 28.10 3.71
CA PHE A 166 14.43 29.11 3.29
C PHE A 166 13.07 28.93 3.97
N VAL A 167 12.54 27.71 4.02
CA VAL A 167 11.28 27.37 4.70
C VAL A 167 11.38 27.66 6.20
N LYS A 168 12.51 27.38 6.83
CA LYS A 168 12.76 27.71 8.24
C LYS A 168 12.67 29.22 8.44
N ASP A 169 13.36 30.01 7.62
CA ASP A 169 13.47 31.46 7.80
C ASP A 169 12.18 32.22 7.51
N GLN A 170 11.31 31.69 6.66
CA GLN A 170 9.97 32.25 6.42
C GLN A 170 9.05 32.18 7.64
N LYS A 171 9.29 31.24 8.58
CA LYS A 171 8.41 31.05 9.72
C LYS A 171 8.63 32.12 10.77
N SER A 172 7.55 32.56 11.42
CA SER A 172 7.61 33.59 12.48
C SER A 172 8.58 33.22 13.62
N LYS A 173 8.67 31.94 13.98
CA LYS A 173 9.58 31.44 15.02
C LYS A 173 10.96 31.02 14.51
N ARG A 174 11.17 31.03 13.18
CA ARG A 174 12.40 30.55 12.52
C ARG A 174 12.85 29.15 12.96
N THR A 175 11.89 28.28 13.23
CA THR A 175 12.10 26.90 13.66
C THR A 175 11.33 25.94 12.77
N LEU A 176 11.96 24.80 12.50
CA LEU A 176 11.34 23.70 11.77
C LEU A 176 10.45 22.88 12.69
N ASN A 177 9.33 22.38 12.17
CA ASN A 177 8.52 21.39 12.87
C ASN A 177 9.21 20.01 12.83
N HIS A 178 8.68 19.03 13.57
CA HIS A 178 9.30 17.71 13.69
C HIS A 178 9.45 16.97 12.35
N MET A 179 8.44 17.05 11.46
CA MET A 179 8.51 16.43 10.14
C MET A 179 9.58 17.06 9.26
N GLU A 180 9.69 18.39 9.27
CA GLU A 180 10.72 19.12 8.53
C GLU A 180 12.12 18.86 9.09
N GLN A 181 12.26 18.74 10.42
CA GLN A 181 13.52 18.34 11.05
C GLN A 181 13.92 16.93 10.60
N ASN A 182 12.99 15.98 10.52
CA ASN A 182 13.25 14.65 9.96
C ASN A 182 13.68 14.71 8.49
N ILE A 183 13.08 15.59 7.68
CA ILE A 183 13.51 15.80 6.30
C ILE A 183 14.95 16.31 6.26
N VAL A 184 15.28 17.35 7.03
CA VAL A 184 16.65 17.89 7.14
C VAL A 184 17.64 16.83 7.64
N LYS A 185 17.24 16.02 8.62
CA LYS A 185 18.02 14.88 9.13
C LYS A 185 18.30 13.85 8.04
N GLY A 186 17.30 13.54 7.21
CA GLY A 186 17.40 12.58 6.12
C GLY A 186 18.27 13.06 4.95
N ILE A 187 18.05 14.28 4.44
CA ILE A 187 18.80 14.83 3.28
C ILE A 187 20.29 15.06 3.58
N ASN A 188 20.64 15.15 4.86
CA ASN A 188 22.02 15.31 5.32
C ASN A 188 22.66 14.00 5.79
N CYS A 189 21.93 12.88 5.81
CA CYS A 189 22.45 11.58 6.24
C CYS A 189 23.11 10.84 5.06
N PRO A 190 24.43 10.62 5.06
CA PRO A 190 25.12 9.95 3.96
C PRO A 190 24.58 8.55 3.67
N ARG A 191 24.22 7.79 4.71
CA ARG A 191 23.64 6.44 4.55
C ARG A 191 22.24 6.45 3.91
N THR A 192 21.45 7.48 4.19
CA THR A 192 20.14 7.68 3.54
C THR A 192 20.31 8.05 2.08
N ILE A 193 21.29 8.90 1.75
CA ILE A 193 21.63 9.27 0.37
C ILE A 193 22.18 8.06 -0.41
N ALA A 194 23.05 7.24 0.20
CA ALA A 194 23.56 6.01 -0.41
C ALA A 194 22.43 5.05 -0.83
N GLN A 195 21.45 4.82 0.06
CA GLN A 195 20.25 4.06 -0.28
C GLN A 195 19.43 4.70 -1.40
N MET A 196 19.30 6.02 -1.40
CA MET A 196 18.54 6.74 -2.43
C MET A 196 19.19 6.60 -3.80
N ILE A 197 20.53 6.70 -3.88
CA ILE A 197 21.29 6.48 -5.11
C ILE A 197 21.04 5.08 -5.65
N ALA A 198 21.20 4.05 -4.80
CA ALA A 198 20.98 2.65 -5.20
C ALA A 198 19.56 2.42 -5.73
N PHE A 199 18.54 2.93 -5.02
CA PHE A 199 17.13 2.79 -5.41
C PHE A 199 16.81 3.53 -6.72
N VAL A 200 17.27 4.76 -6.87
CA VAL A 200 17.01 5.58 -8.07
C VAL A 200 17.67 4.98 -9.31
N LEU A 201 18.91 4.50 -9.19
CA LEU A 201 19.59 3.80 -10.29
C LEU A 201 18.85 2.53 -10.70
N PHE A 202 18.38 1.73 -9.73
CA PHE A 202 17.53 0.56 -10.01
C PHE A 202 16.23 0.94 -10.72
N CYS A 203 15.52 1.96 -10.23
CA CYS A 203 14.30 2.43 -10.87
C CYS A 203 14.56 2.88 -12.33
N MET A 204 15.58 3.70 -12.57
CA MET A 204 15.91 4.18 -13.92
C MET A 204 16.39 3.08 -14.86
N ALA A 205 17.12 2.10 -14.35
CA ALA A 205 17.70 1.02 -15.14
C ALA A 205 16.72 -0.11 -15.47
N VAL A 206 15.79 -0.44 -14.56
CA VAL A 206 14.97 -1.66 -14.68
C VAL A 206 13.48 -1.31 -14.71
N MET A 207 12.97 -0.68 -13.65
CA MET A 207 11.52 -0.53 -13.45
C MET A 207 10.89 0.55 -14.34
N HIS A 208 11.60 1.64 -14.61
CA HIS A 208 11.14 2.69 -15.53
C HIS A 208 11.03 2.18 -16.98
N PRO A 209 12.07 1.54 -17.56
CA PRO A 209 11.95 0.90 -18.87
C PRO A 209 10.88 -0.20 -18.91
N TYR A 210 10.79 -1.04 -17.88
CA TYR A 210 9.75 -2.08 -17.81
C TYR A 210 8.34 -1.48 -17.89
N ALA A 211 8.06 -0.48 -17.06
CA ALA A 211 6.77 0.21 -17.07
C ALA A 211 6.46 0.86 -18.42
N LEU A 212 7.46 1.41 -19.12
CA LEU A 212 7.27 1.97 -20.46
C LEU A 212 6.90 0.89 -21.48
N GLN A 213 7.46 -0.33 -21.35
CA GLN A 213 7.13 -1.43 -22.26
C GLN A 213 5.76 -2.05 -22.00
N VAL A 214 5.21 -1.92 -20.80
CA VAL A 214 3.87 -2.47 -20.46
C VAL A 214 2.75 -1.44 -20.46
N ARG A 215 3.06 -0.14 -20.34
CA ARG A 215 2.07 0.95 -20.18
C ARG A 215 2.42 2.24 -20.94
N GLY A 216 3.53 2.27 -21.67
CA GLY A 216 3.96 3.45 -22.41
C GLY A 216 3.12 3.71 -23.67
N PRO A 217 3.36 4.80 -24.38
CA PRO A 217 2.70 5.06 -25.67
C PRO A 217 2.90 3.88 -26.63
N GLY A 218 1.83 3.39 -27.26
CA GLY A 218 1.86 2.25 -28.17
C GLY A 218 1.66 0.89 -27.51
N THR A 219 1.26 0.84 -26.23
CA THR A 219 0.98 -0.40 -25.48
C THR A 219 -0.51 -0.62 -25.21
N GLU A 220 -1.38 0.17 -25.85
CA GLU A 220 -2.82 0.20 -25.58
C GLU A 220 -3.50 -1.15 -25.86
N ASN A 221 -2.97 -1.91 -26.83
CA ASN A 221 -3.47 -3.22 -27.24
C ASN A 221 -2.56 -4.37 -26.78
N LEU A 222 -1.68 -4.11 -25.81
CA LEU A 222 -0.74 -5.11 -25.31
C LEU A 222 -1.48 -6.15 -24.46
N ASP A 223 -1.49 -7.39 -24.93
CA ASP A 223 -2.02 -8.52 -24.16
C ASP A 223 -1.04 -8.94 -23.07
N MET A 224 -1.54 -9.00 -21.84
CA MET A 224 -0.83 -9.51 -20.68
C MET A 224 -0.29 -10.92 -20.88
N LEU A 225 -1.01 -11.76 -21.63
CA LEU A 225 -0.63 -13.15 -21.89
C LEU A 225 0.61 -13.26 -22.79
N ASP A 226 0.96 -12.21 -23.53
CA ASP A 226 2.15 -12.15 -24.39
C ASP A 226 3.38 -11.56 -23.71
N LEU A 227 3.29 -11.20 -22.41
CA LEU A 227 4.39 -10.58 -21.67
C LEU A 227 5.41 -11.56 -21.10
N GLY A 228 5.23 -12.88 -21.27
CA GLY A 228 6.19 -13.90 -20.82
C GLY A 228 7.65 -13.60 -21.22
N PRO A 229 7.93 -13.38 -22.52
CA PRO A 229 9.28 -13.02 -22.98
C PRO A 229 9.84 -11.73 -22.37
N LEU A 230 8.99 -10.72 -22.13
CA LEU A 230 9.40 -9.48 -21.46
C LEU A 230 9.76 -9.76 -20.00
N HIS A 231 8.96 -10.54 -19.27
CA HIS A 231 9.26 -10.90 -17.89
C HIS A 231 10.58 -11.68 -17.77
N ASP A 232 10.85 -12.58 -18.71
CA ASP A 232 12.12 -13.30 -18.75
C ASP A 232 13.31 -12.38 -19.05
N SER A 233 13.14 -11.40 -19.95
CA SER A 233 14.20 -10.41 -20.23
C SER A 233 14.52 -9.55 -19.00
N VAL A 234 13.50 -9.16 -18.21
CA VAL A 234 13.69 -8.44 -16.94
C VAL A 234 14.48 -9.29 -15.94
N LYS A 235 14.17 -10.58 -15.79
CA LYS A 235 14.92 -11.51 -14.91
C LYS A 235 16.39 -11.62 -15.34
N VAL A 236 16.62 -11.82 -16.64
CA VAL A 236 17.98 -11.89 -17.21
C VAL A 236 18.75 -10.60 -16.97
N HIS A 237 18.12 -9.44 -17.17
CA HIS A 237 18.75 -8.15 -16.95
C HIS A 237 19.09 -7.91 -15.47
N MET A 238 18.18 -8.25 -14.54
CA MET A 238 18.47 -8.15 -13.11
C MET A 238 19.64 -9.06 -12.71
N ARG A 239 19.74 -10.29 -13.23
CA ARG A 239 20.90 -11.17 -13.00
C ARG A 239 22.20 -10.56 -13.50
N LYS A 240 22.20 -10.00 -14.71
CA LYS A 240 23.36 -9.27 -15.27
C LYS A 240 23.81 -8.13 -14.35
N LEU A 241 22.87 -7.38 -13.79
CA LEU A 241 23.18 -6.28 -12.86
C LEU A 241 23.63 -6.79 -11.48
N ILE A 242 23.16 -7.96 -11.02
CA ILE A 242 23.66 -8.61 -9.80
C ILE A 242 25.11 -9.06 -9.97
N ASP A 243 25.44 -9.62 -11.14
CA ASP A 243 26.79 -10.10 -11.46
C ASP A 243 27.78 -8.95 -11.66
N ASN A 244 27.31 -7.82 -12.21
CA ASN A 244 28.13 -6.62 -12.40
C ASN A 244 27.39 -5.33 -12.00
N PRO A 245 27.22 -5.08 -10.68
CA PRO A 245 26.47 -3.93 -10.16
C PRO A 245 27.14 -2.59 -10.46
N LYS A 246 28.44 -2.60 -10.79
CA LYS A 246 29.20 -1.39 -11.17
C LYS A 246 28.71 -0.77 -12.47
N LEU A 247 27.99 -1.53 -13.31
CA LEU A 247 27.36 -0.99 -14.53
C LEU A 247 26.41 0.18 -14.24
N LEU A 248 25.75 0.18 -13.07
CA LEU A 248 24.82 1.24 -12.68
C LEU A 248 25.49 2.53 -12.20
N VAL A 249 26.75 2.47 -11.77
CA VAL A 249 27.50 3.64 -11.25
C VAL A 249 28.61 4.08 -12.20
N SER A 250 28.60 3.60 -13.45
CA SER A 250 29.55 4.03 -14.46
C SER A 250 29.25 5.45 -14.92
N ASP A 251 30.31 6.25 -15.06
CA ASP A 251 30.30 7.63 -15.59
C ASP A 251 30.44 7.70 -17.12
N ALA A 252 30.57 6.54 -17.79
CA ALA A 252 30.59 6.49 -19.24
C ALA A 252 29.27 6.98 -19.82
N LEU A 253 29.34 7.88 -20.81
CA LEU A 253 28.16 8.45 -21.49
C LEU A 253 27.29 7.38 -22.14
N ASP A 254 27.87 6.26 -22.56
CA ASP A 254 27.14 5.14 -23.16
C ASP A 254 26.90 3.96 -22.22
N SER A 255 27.11 4.16 -20.91
CA SER A 255 26.81 3.19 -19.85
C SER A 255 25.38 2.65 -19.94
N TYR A 256 24.43 3.48 -20.37
CA TYR A 256 23.03 3.11 -20.52
C TYR A 256 22.84 1.86 -21.41
N LYS A 257 23.66 1.66 -22.45
CA LYS A 257 23.54 0.51 -23.37
C LYS A 257 23.65 -0.84 -22.63
N LEU A 258 24.42 -0.87 -21.55
CA LEU A 258 24.60 -2.07 -20.73
C LEU A 258 23.79 -2.02 -19.43
N ALA A 259 23.55 -0.83 -18.90
CA ALA A 259 22.93 -0.63 -17.61
C ALA A 259 21.39 -0.64 -17.65
N THR A 260 20.77 -0.09 -18.69
CA THR A 260 19.30 -0.01 -18.80
C THR A 260 18.73 -1.25 -19.49
N LEU A 261 17.52 -1.65 -19.08
CA LEU A 261 16.82 -2.84 -19.58
C LEU A 261 16.52 -2.74 -21.09
N ASP A 262 16.19 -1.54 -21.57
CA ASP A 262 15.87 -1.28 -22.97
C ASP A 262 17.07 -0.79 -23.79
N GLY A 263 18.24 -0.65 -23.17
CA GLY A 263 19.44 -0.11 -23.79
C GLY A 263 19.29 1.34 -24.26
N LYS A 264 18.25 2.07 -23.82
CA LYS A 264 18.01 3.47 -24.18
C LYS A 264 18.70 4.42 -23.19
N PRO A 265 18.96 5.67 -23.61
CA PRO A 265 19.53 6.69 -22.74
C PRO A 265 18.74 6.88 -21.44
N TRP A 266 19.45 7.32 -20.40
CA TRP A 266 18.87 7.60 -19.08
C TRP A 266 17.74 8.63 -19.20
N ARG A 267 16.53 8.23 -18.81
CA ARG A 267 15.34 9.10 -18.92
C ARG A 267 15.48 10.43 -18.17
N ASP A 268 16.18 10.42 -17.04
CA ASP A 268 16.50 11.61 -16.25
C ASP A 268 18.03 11.72 -16.15
N GLU A 269 18.64 12.28 -17.18
CA GLU A 269 20.10 12.42 -17.30
C GLU A 269 20.68 13.21 -16.12
N LYS A 270 19.95 14.22 -15.61
CA LYS A 270 20.40 15.04 -14.47
C LYS A 270 20.43 14.22 -13.19
N ALA A 271 19.38 13.44 -12.91
CA ALA A 271 19.36 12.55 -11.76
C ALA A 271 20.41 11.44 -11.87
N TRP A 272 20.61 10.86 -13.05
CA TRP A 272 21.68 9.88 -13.28
C TRP A 272 23.06 10.49 -13.03
N ALA A 273 23.35 11.67 -13.61
CA ALA A 273 24.62 12.36 -13.41
C ALA A 273 24.88 12.66 -11.93
N ALA A 274 23.85 13.11 -11.19
CA ALA A 274 23.94 13.31 -9.74
C ALA A 274 24.23 11.99 -8.99
N CYS A 275 23.55 10.89 -9.35
CA CYS A 275 23.80 9.58 -8.74
C CYS A 275 25.26 9.13 -8.94
N VAL A 276 25.78 9.22 -10.17
CA VAL A 276 27.14 8.81 -10.50
C VAL A 276 28.17 9.72 -9.83
N GLN A 277 27.92 11.02 -9.76
CA GLN A 277 28.80 11.97 -9.06
C GLN A 277 28.85 11.72 -7.55
N LEU A 278 27.71 11.36 -6.94
CA LEU A 278 27.62 11.12 -5.50
C LEU A 278 28.06 9.70 -5.09
N ALA A 279 27.93 8.71 -5.97
CA ALA A 279 28.23 7.32 -5.62
C ALA A 279 29.64 7.08 -5.07
N PRO A 280 30.74 7.67 -5.61
CA PRO A 280 32.08 7.49 -5.07
C PRO A 280 32.29 8.06 -3.66
N THR A 281 31.52 9.09 -3.28
CA THR A 281 31.65 9.75 -1.97
C THR A 281 30.74 9.14 -0.91
N HIS A 282 29.85 8.22 -1.30
CA HIS A 282 28.91 7.56 -0.41
C HIS A 282 29.24 6.07 -0.28
N LEU A 283 29.54 5.65 0.96
CA LEU A 283 29.89 4.27 1.25
C LEU A 283 28.74 3.30 0.94
N ASP A 284 29.10 2.10 0.50
CA ASP A 284 28.22 0.94 0.30
C ASP A 284 27.18 1.02 -0.82
N VAL A 285 27.21 2.01 -1.72
CA VAL A 285 26.24 2.12 -2.84
C VAL A 285 26.20 0.83 -3.69
N VAL A 286 27.36 0.32 -4.13
CA VAL A 286 27.43 -0.90 -4.96
C VAL A 286 26.96 -2.17 -4.21
N PRO A 287 27.39 -2.41 -2.96
CA PRO A 287 26.82 -3.47 -2.13
C PRO A 287 25.30 -3.36 -1.93
N LEU A 288 24.76 -2.15 -1.72
CA LEU A 288 23.32 -1.91 -1.57
C LEU A 288 22.55 -2.23 -2.85
N ILE A 289 23.07 -1.82 -4.01
CA ILE A 289 22.53 -2.19 -5.32
C ILE A 289 22.45 -3.72 -5.45
N SER A 290 23.52 -4.41 -5.10
CA SER A 290 23.60 -5.88 -5.20
C SER A 290 22.59 -6.57 -4.28
N ALA A 291 22.46 -6.09 -3.04
CA ALA A 291 21.52 -6.64 -2.07
C ALA A 291 20.07 -6.37 -2.47
N GLY A 292 19.76 -5.15 -2.93
CA GLY A 292 18.44 -4.77 -3.42
C GLY A 292 18.03 -5.57 -4.66
N LEU A 293 18.93 -5.72 -5.64
CA LEU A 293 18.64 -6.47 -6.86
C LEU A 293 18.33 -7.95 -6.59
N LYS A 294 19.01 -8.58 -5.63
CA LYS A 294 18.76 -9.99 -5.26
C LYS A 294 17.33 -10.20 -4.75
N GLU A 295 16.88 -9.37 -3.81
CA GLU A 295 15.51 -9.44 -3.30
C GLU A 295 14.48 -9.02 -4.37
N ALA A 296 14.80 -8.02 -5.19
CA ALA A 296 13.94 -7.60 -6.29
C ALA A 296 13.75 -8.71 -7.34
N LEU A 297 14.81 -9.45 -7.65
CA LEU A 297 14.77 -10.59 -8.56
C LEU A 297 13.94 -11.74 -8.00
N ASP A 298 14.19 -12.17 -6.75
CA ASP A 298 13.39 -13.19 -6.07
C ASP A 298 11.89 -12.83 -6.09
N CYS A 299 11.59 -11.57 -5.77
CA CYS A 299 10.24 -11.06 -5.82
C CYS A 299 9.66 -11.14 -7.25
N PHE A 300 10.38 -10.65 -8.26
CA PHE A 300 9.86 -10.66 -9.63
C PHE A 300 9.63 -12.08 -10.15
N GLU A 301 10.50 -13.03 -9.79
CA GLU A 301 10.34 -14.45 -10.12
C GLU A 301 9.04 -15.01 -9.53
N ARG A 302 8.80 -14.81 -8.22
CA ARG A 302 7.54 -15.21 -7.56
C ARG A 302 6.30 -14.55 -8.18
N PHE A 303 6.40 -13.29 -8.55
CA PHE A 303 5.30 -12.54 -9.16
C PHE A 303 5.12 -12.81 -10.65
N THR A 304 5.94 -13.67 -11.28
CA THR A 304 5.80 -14.04 -12.70
C THR A 304 5.75 -15.55 -12.90
N GLU A 305 5.43 -16.31 -11.85
CA GLU A 305 5.28 -17.77 -11.88
C GLU A 305 4.18 -18.21 -12.86
N GLU A 306 3.15 -17.38 -13.08
CA GLU A 306 2.08 -17.71 -14.03
C GLU A 306 2.58 -17.81 -15.49
N PHE A 307 3.75 -17.24 -15.79
CA PHE A 307 4.43 -17.28 -17.09
C PHE A 307 5.48 -18.40 -17.19
N ALA A 308 5.53 -19.31 -16.22
CA ALA A 308 6.50 -20.41 -16.25
C ALA A 308 6.31 -21.30 -17.50
N LYS A 309 7.42 -21.80 -18.05
CA LYS A 309 7.43 -22.75 -19.16
C LYS A 309 6.64 -24.01 -18.80
N GLY A 310 5.84 -24.52 -19.74
CA GLY A 310 4.92 -25.62 -19.52
C GLY A 310 3.67 -25.25 -18.71
N GLY A 311 3.53 -23.98 -18.29
CA GLY A 311 2.34 -23.46 -17.63
C GLY A 311 1.17 -23.26 -18.59
N ARG A 312 0.01 -22.87 -18.05
CA ARG A 312 -1.22 -22.66 -18.83
C ARG A 312 -1.06 -21.59 -19.91
N ILE A 313 -0.38 -20.48 -19.60
CA ILE A 313 -0.14 -19.39 -20.56
C ILE A 313 0.81 -19.85 -21.68
N ASP A 314 1.89 -20.55 -21.32
CA ASP A 314 2.91 -21.03 -22.27
C ASP A 314 2.36 -22.11 -23.23
N THR A 315 1.46 -22.96 -22.74
CA THR A 315 0.84 -24.04 -23.52
C THR A 315 -0.43 -23.63 -24.25
N ALA A 316 -0.88 -22.38 -24.08
CA ALA A 316 -2.06 -21.85 -24.75
C ALA A 316 -1.78 -21.57 -26.23
N THR A 317 -2.73 -21.95 -27.08
CA THR A 317 -2.68 -21.61 -28.50
C THR A 317 -2.88 -20.10 -28.69
N PRO A 318 -2.49 -19.54 -29.86
CA PRO A 318 -2.77 -18.15 -30.17
C PRO A 318 -4.27 -17.79 -30.10
N ALA A 319 -5.14 -18.71 -30.53
CA ALA A 319 -6.59 -18.51 -30.48
C ALA A 319 -7.12 -18.45 -29.03
N GLU A 320 -6.59 -19.32 -28.16
CA GLU A 320 -6.93 -19.34 -26.73
C GLU A 320 -6.48 -18.07 -26.01
N ARG A 321 -5.26 -17.57 -26.29
CA ARG A 321 -4.79 -16.31 -25.72
C ARG A 321 -5.63 -15.13 -26.19
N LEU A 322 -5.97 -15.09 -27.48
CA LEU A 322 -6.85 -14.05 -28.03
C LEU A 322 -8.24 -14.07 -27.37
N ALA A 323 -8.81 -15.25 -27.13
CA ALA A 323 -10.10 -15.39 -26.44
C ALA A 323 -10.03 -14.98 -24.97
N GLY A 324 -8.91 -15.23 -24.29
CA GLY A 324 -8.67 -14.87 -22.90
C GLY A 324 -8.11 -13.46 -22.67
N CYS A 325 -7.89 -12.68 -23.73
CA CYS A 325 -7.16 -11.42 -23.75
C CYS A 325 -7.33 -10.58 -22.48
N ALA A 326 -6.21 -10.20 -21.87
CA ALA A 326 -6.20 -9.40 -20.65
C ALA A 326 -5.30 -8.18 -20.81
N SER A 327 -5.74 -7.03 -20.30
CA SER A 327 -4.91 -5.82 -20.33
C SER A 327 -3.65 -5.98 -19.48
N SER A 328 -2.50 -5.53 -20.00
CA SER A 328 -1.20 -5.56 -19.33
C SER A 328 -1.19 -4.84 -17.96
N THR A 329 -2.05 -3.84 -17.81
CA THR A 329 -2.25 -3.08 -16.57
C THR A 329 -3.73 -3.00 -16.20
N ASN A 330 -3.98 -2.68 -14.93
CA ASN A 330 -5.33 -2.46 -14.42
C ASN A 330 -5.81 -1.00 -14.63
N ASP A 331 -5.01 -0.16 -15.31
CA ASP A 331 -5.33 1.26 -15.51
C ASP A 331 -6.68 1.47 -16.21
N PRO A 332 -7.09 0.67 -17.23
CA PRO A 332 -8.42 0.79 -17.83
C PRO A 332 -9.55 0.53 -16.83
N ASN A 333 -9.39 -0.45 -15.93
CA ASN A 333 -10.39 -0.77 -14.92
C ASN A 333 -10.45 0.30 -13.81
N GLU A 334 -9.29 0.83 -13.39
CA GLU A 334 -9.20 1.95 -12.44
C GLU A 334 -9.77 3.25 -13.04
N GLY A 335 -9.54 3.46 -14.33
CA GLY A 335 -10.15 4.51 -15.14
C GLY A 335 -11.66 4.39 -15.21
N LEU A 336 -12.20 3.19 -15.44
CA LEU A 336 -13.64 2.92 -15.45
C LEU A 336 -14.30 3.21 -14.10
N LEU A 337 -13.66 2.86 -12.98
CA LEU A 337 -14.16 3.22 -11.66
C LEU A 337 -14.16 4.74 -11.44
N GLY A 338 -13.11 5.43 -11.90
CA GLY A 338 -13.02 6.89 -11.88
C GLY A 338 -14.11 7.54 -12.72
N MET A 339 -14.34 7.02 -13.93
CA MET A 339 -15.40 7.43 -14.84
C MET A 339 -16.78 7.19 -14.23
N TRP A 340 -17.02 6.02 -13.65
CA TRP A 340 -18.27 5.70 -12.95
C TRP A 340 -18.53 6.68 -11.81
N ARG A 341 -17.53 6.97 -10.98
CA ARG A 341 -17.66 7.93 -9.88
C ARG A 341 -18.02 9.33 -10.37
N LYS A 342 -17.48 9.75 -11.51
CA LYS A 342 -17.82 11.04 -12.12
C LYS A 342 -19.24 11.00 -12.71
N PHE A 343 -19.54 9.97 -13.49
CA PHE A 343 -20.84 9.73 -14.10
C PHE A 343 -21.97 9.68 -13.07
N SER A 344 -21.80 8.94 -11.98
CA SER A 344 -22.78 8.85 -10.90
C SER A 344 -23.04 10.20 -10.20
N ARG A 345 -22.06 11.12 -10.18
CA ARG A 345 -22.27 12.49 -9.67
C ARG A 345 -22.99 13.38 -10.67
N GLU A 346 -22.64 13.27 -11.95
CA GLU A 346 -23.21 14.10 -13.04
C GLU A 346 -24.59 13.60 -13.49
N SER A 347 -24.86 12.32 -13.30
CA SER A 347 -26.09 11.62 -13.71
C SER A 347 -26.58 10.71 -12.56
N PRO A 348 -27.03 11.30 -11.44
CA PRO A 348 -27.37 10.56 -10.22
C PRO A 348 -28.60 9.64 -10.35
N SER A 349 -29.47 9.91 -11.33
CA SER A 349 -30.63 9.07 -11.65
C SER A 349 -30.29 7.92 -12.59
N SER A 350 -29.06 7.84 -13.09
CA SER A 350 -28.63 6.79 -14.02
C SER A 350 -28.18 5.54 -13.27
N THR A 351 -28.13 4.41 -13.98
CA THR A 351 -27.84 3.09 -13.41
C THR A 351 -26.43 2.64 -13.78
N VAL A 352 -25.87 1.68 -13.03
CA VAL A 352 -24.57 1.08 -13.39
C VAL A 352 -24.68 0.39 -14.76
N GLY A 353 -25.83 -0.20 -15.09
CA GLY A 353 -26.06 -0.85 -16.39
C GLY A 353 -25.89 0.15 -17.53
N HIS A 354 -26.59 1.29 -17.45
CA HIS A 354 -26.50 2.33 -18.46
C HIS A 354 -25.08 2.90 -18.61
N PHE A 355 -24.34 3.04 -17.50
CA PHE A 355 -22.93 3.42 -17.57
C PHE A 355 -22.08 2.37 -18.29
N THR A 356 -22.25 1.09 -17.96
CA THR A 356 -21.52 -0.01 -18.61
C THR A 356 -21.81 -0.04 -20.10
N ASP A 357 -23.07 0.11 -20.51
CA ASP A 357 -23.47 0.13 -21.92
C ASP A 357 -22.80 1.28 -22.67
N GLN A 358 -22.81 2.50 -22.10
CA GLN A 358 -22.12 3.65 -22.70
C GLN A 358 -20.60 3.46 -22.76
N ALA A 359 -20.00 2.88 -21.72
CA ALA A 359 -18.57 2.63 -21.67
C ALA A 359 -18.16 1.61 -22.73
N MET A 360 -18.92 0.51 -22.88
CA MET A 360 -18.72 -0.50 -23.92
C MET A 360 -18.92 0.09 -25.32
N PHE A 361 -20.00 0.84 -25.53
CA PHE A 361 -20.31 1.46 -26.82
C PHE A 361 -19.15 2.33 -27.32
N ARG A 362 -18.54 3.11 -26.44
CA ARG A 362 -17.38 3.96 -26.77
C ARG A 362 -16.11 3.13 -26.97
N ARG A 363 -15.84 2.17 -26.08
CA ARG A 363 -14.60 1.38 -26.10
C ARG A 363 -14.50 0.48 -27.33
N ASN A 364 -15.63 -0.07 -27.78
CA ASN A 364 -15.69 -0.96 -28.92
C ASN A 364 -15.88 -0.20 -30.25
N GLU A 365 -15.81 1.14 -30.24
CA GLU A 365 -16.09 1.99 -31.40
C GLU A 365 -17.42 1.61 -32.08
N THR A 366 -18.43 1.27 -31.28
CA THR A 366 -19.69 0.72 -31.79
C THR A 366 -20.39 1.70 -32.73
N GLN A 367 -20.18 3.01 -32.56
CA GLN A 367 -20.66 4.01 -33.52
C GLN A 367 -20.07 3.80 -34.92
N THR A 368 -18.75 3.61 -35.03
CA THR A 368 -18.08 3.37 -36.32
C THR A 368 -18.62 2.09 -36.97
N PHE A 369 -18.75 1.02 -36.18
CA PHE A 369 -19.35 -0.23 -36.66
C PHE A 369 -20.79 -0.03 -37.15
N MET A 370 -21.61 0.73 -36.42
CA MET A 370 -22.98 1.02 -36.84
C MET A 370 -23.02 1.84 -38.12
N ASP A 371 -22.16 2.85 -38.26
CA ASP A 371 -22.09 3.69 -39.45
C ASP A 371 -21.66 2.88 -40.70
N GLU A 372 -20.79 1.88 -40.53
CA GLU A 372 -20.28 1.02 -41.61
C GLU A 372 -21.20 -0.15 -41.96
N VAL A 373 -21.81 -0.80 -40.96
CA VAL A 373 -22.47 -2.12 -41.09
C VAL A 373 -23.98 -2.08 -40.81
N MET A 374 -24.46 -1.11 -40.02
CA MET A 374 -25.86 -1.00 -39.60
C MET A 374 -26.44 0.38 -39.89
N ASN A 375 -26.38 0.80 -41.15
CA ASN A 375 -26.72 2.16 -41.59
C ASN A 375 -28.10 2.27 -42.27
N THR A 376 -28.93 1.22 -42.18
CA THR A 376 -30.28 1.22 -42.76
C THR A 376 -31.34 1.59 -41.72
N ASP A 377 -32.51 2.02 -42.20
CA ASP A 377 -33.65 2.35 -41.33
C ASP A 377 -34.21 1.09 -40.66
N GLU A 378 -34.14 -0.06 -41.33
CA GLU A 378 -34.53 -1.37 -40.81
C GLU A 378 -33.64 -1.81 -39.63
N ASP A 379 -32.31 -1.64 -39.73
CA ASP A 379 -31.38 -1.96 -38.65
C ASP A 379 -31.66 -1.08 -37.42
N HIS A 380 -31.86 0.21 -37.64
CA HIS A 380 -32.23 1.13 -36.56
C HIS A 380 -33.60 0.80 -35.95
N GLN A 381 -34.56 0.31 -36.75
CA GLN A 381 -35.85 -0.12 -36.24
C GLN A 381 -35.73 -1.38 -35.37
N PHE A 382 -34.91 -2.34 -35.80
CA PHE A 382 -34.59 -3.53 -35.03
C PHE A 382 -33.93 -3.17 -33.69
N LEU A 383 -32.89 -2.32 -33.68
CA LEU A 383 -32.21 -1.88 -32.47
C LEU A 383 -33.17 -1.19 -31.48
N ARG A 384 -34.08 -0.34 -31.96
CA ARG A 384 -35.10 0.30 -31.12
C ARG A 384 -36.09 -0.71 -30.51
N GLN A 385 -36.49 -1.72 -31.27
CA GLN A 385 -37.36 -2.79 -30.77
C GLN A 385 -36.65 -3.61 -29.69
N GLU A 386 -35.40 -3.97 -29.94
CA GLU A 386 -34.61 -4.78 -29.01
C GLU A 386 -34.27 -4.02 -27.72
N ALA A 387 -33.93 -2.73 -27.82
CA ALA A 387 -33.72 -1.88 -26.65
C ALA A 387 -34.98 -1.81 -25.76
N ARG A 388 -36.17 -1.66 -26.36
CA ARG A 388 -37.44 -1.69 -25.61
C ARG A 388 -37.68 -3.03 -24.94
N ARG A 389 -37.40 -4.14 -25.62
CA ARG A 389 -37.52 -5.49 -25.05
C ARG A 389 -36.61 -5.66 -23.83
N ILE A 390 -35.38 -5.14 -23.89
CA ILE A 390 -34.43 -5.17 -22.78
C ILE A 390 -34.91 -4.28 -21.63
N ASP A 391 -35.39 -3.07 -21.90
CA ASP A 391 -35.94 -2.18 -20.86
C ASP A 391 -37.17 -2.79 -20.17
N GLU A 392 -38.04 -3.45 -20.93
CA GLU A 392 -39.22 -4.16 -20.43
C GLU A 392 -38.87 -5.42 -19.61
N SER A 393 -37.68 -5.99 -19.79
CA SER A 393 -37.24 -7.21 -19.07
C SER A 393 -37.09 -7.00 -17.56
N GLY A 394 -36.93 -5.76 -17.11
CA GLY A 394 -36.80 -5.43 -15.68
C GLY A 394 -35.54 -5.95 -15.00
N VAL A 395 -34.53 -6.41 -15.76
CA VAL A 395 -33.27 -6.97 -15.24
C VAL A 395 -32.59 -6.03 -14.23
N GLU A 396 -32.55 -4.73 -14.52
CA GLU A 396 -31.97 -3.75 -13.60
C GLU A 396 -32.75 -3.62 -12.29
N LYS A 397 -34.09 -3.70 -12.37
CA LYS A 397 -34.97 -3.68 -11.19
C LYS A 397 -34.78 -4.93 -10.34
N ALA A 398 -34.61 -6.09 -10.96
CA ALA A 398 -34.30 -7.34 -10.28
C ALA A 398 -32.93 -7.27 -9.56
N ARG A 399 -31.90 -6.76 -10.24
CA ARG A 399 -30.57 -6.55 -9.65
C ARG A 399 -30.62 -5.59 -8.45
N GLN A 400 -31.38 -4.50 -8.54
CA GLN A 400 -31.56 -3.57 -7.42
C GLN A 400 -32.27 -4.23 -6.23
N ALA A 401 -33.29 -5.05 -6.49
CA ALA A 401 -33.98 -5.80 -5.44
C ALA A 401 -33.03 -6.77 -4.72
N GLU A 402 -32.19 -7.49 -5.46
CA GLU A 402 -31.19 -8.41 -4.90
C GLU A 402 -30.15 -7.69 -4.05
N LEU A 403 -29.60 -6.57 -4.54
CA LEU A 403 -28.66 -5.73 -3.78
C LEU A 403 -29.28 -5.22 -2.47
N ASN A 404 -30.55 -4.84 -2.51
CA ASN A 404 -31.27 -4.38 -1.32
C ASN A 404 -31.52 -5.52 -0.34
N ALA A 405 -31.90 -6.71 -0.82
CA ALA A 405 -32.07 -7.90 0.01
C ALA A 405 -30.76 -8.29 0.71
N HIS A 406 -29.63 -8.31 -0.02
CA HIS A 406 -28.33 -8.60 0.55
C HIS A 406 -27.92 -7.55 1.60
N LYS A 407 -28.11 -6.25 1.33
CA LYS A 407 -27.85 -5.19 2.32
C LYS A 407 -28.71 -5.34 3.56
N GLN A 408 -29.98 -5.70 3.39
CA GLN A 408 -30.90 -5.94 4.50
C GLN A 408 -30.42 -7.11 5.36
N GLN A 409 -30.03 -8.22 4.75
CA GLN A 409 -29.44 -9.36 5.46
C GLN A 409 -28.19 -8.96 6.26
N VAL A 410 -27.26 -8.20 5.66
CA VAL A 410 -26.06 -7.72 6.36
C VAL A 410 -26.41 -6.81 7.54
N VAL A 411 -27.45 -5.99 7.41
CA VAL A 411 -27.95 -5.15 8.50
C VAL A 411 -28.53 -6.01 9.63
N ASP A 412 -29.31 -7.03 9.29
CA ASP A 412 -29.94 -7.90 10.27
C ASP A 412 -28.92 -8.76 11.02
N GLU A 413 -27.92 -9.32 10.32
CA GLU A 413 -26.79 -10.03 10.94
C GLU A 413 -25.99 -9.14 11.90
N ARG A 414 -25.80 -7.85 11.55
CA ARG A 414 -25.13 -6.89 12.44
C ARG A 414 -25.98 -6.59 13.67
N ARG A 415 -27.29 -6.39 13.48
CA ARG A 415 -28.24 -6.15 14.59
C ARG A 415 -28.30 -7.34 15.54
N GLU A 416 -28.29 -8.56 15.02
CA GLU A 416 -28.27 -9.78 15.83
C GLU A 416 -26.96 -9.87 16.64
N LYS A 417 -25.81 -9.65 16.00
CA LYS A 417 -24.51 -9.60 16.70
C LYS A 417 -24.44 -8.52 17.76
N ASP A 418 -25.03 -7.36 17.51
CA ASP A 418 -25.07 -6.26 18.48
C ASP A 418 -26.05 -6.56 19.63
N ALA A 419 -27.19 -7.19 19.35
CA ALA A 419 -28.13 -7.67 20.36
C ALA A 419 -27.50 -8.76 21.26
N GLU A 420 -26.77 -9.72 20.68
CA GLU A 420 -26.03 -10.72 21.44
C GLU A 420 -24.95 -10.09 22.33
N LYS A 421 -24.20 -9.11 21.81
CA LYS A 421 -23.19 -8.39 22.59
C LYS A 421 -23.85 -7.61 23.74
N ALA A 422 -24.96 -6.94 23.48
CA ALA A 422 -25.72 -6.21 24.49
C ALA A 422 -26.27 -7.16 25.56
N GLU A 423 -26.79 -8.33 25.17
CA GLU A 423 -27.30 -9.34 26.09
C GLU A 423 -26.18 -9.93 26.96
N LYS A 424 -25.04 -10.28 26.37
CA LYS A 424 -23.86 -10.75 27.09
C LYS A 424 -23.35 -9.68 28.06
N ALA A 425 -23.30 -8.42 27.63
CA ALA A 425 -22.91 -7.30 28.48
C ALA A 425 -23.91 -7.06 29.62
N ARG A 426 -25.21 -7.20 29.37
CA ARG A 426 -26.27 -7.08 30.38
C ARG A 426 -26.15 -8.19 31.42
N LYS A 427 -26.09 -9.45 30.99
CA LYS A 427 -25.90 -10.61 31.89
C LYS A 427 -24.61 -10.51 32.71
N GLU A 428 -23.51 -10.07 32.10
CA GLU A 428 -22.26 -9.85 32.81
C GLU A 428 -22.37 -8.71 33.82
N THR A 429 -23.12 -7.65 33.49
CA THR A 429 -23.37 -6.55 34.42
C THR A 429 -24.25 -7.01 35.59
N GLU A 430 -25.33 -7.73 35.34
CA GLU A 430 -26.18 -8.32 36.37
C GLU A 430 -25.40 -9.28 37.28
N ARG A 431 -24.56 -10.15 36.70
CA ARG A 431 -23.65 -11.06 37.43
C ARG A 431 -22.72 -10.28 38.34
N LEU A 432 -22.06 -9.24 37.84
CA LEU A 432 -21.12 -8.43 38.61
C LEU A 432 -21.84 -7.63 39.70
N THR A 433 -22.99 -7.02 39.42
CA THR A 433 -23.80 -6.29 40.40
C THR A 433 -24.25 -7.20 41.55
N ALA A 434 -24.60 -8.47 41.28
CA ALA A 434 -25.00 -9.43 42.30
C ALA A 434 -23.86 -9.86 43.25
N ILE A 435 -22.60 -9.79 42.82
CA ILE A 435 -21.44 -10.18 43.64
C ILE A 435 -21.16 -9.14 44.74
N GLY A 436 -21.42 -7.86 44.48
CA GLY A 436 -21.07 -6.77 45.40
C GLY A 436 -19.55 -6.50 45.47
N ILE A 437 -19.17 -5.33 45.96
CA ILE A 437 -17.75 -4.96 46.12
C ILE A 437 -17.30 -5.40 47.51
N GLU A 438 -16.18 -6.13 47.56
CA GLU A 438 -15.52 -6.48 48.82
C GLU A 438 -14.43 -5.47 49.13
N LEU A 439 -14.45 -4.91 50.34
CA LEU A 439 -13.47 -3.94 50.82
C LEU A 439 -12.60 -4.50 51.95
N ASP A 440 -12.97 -5.65 52.53
CA ASP A 440 -12.15 -6.30 53.55
C ASP A 440 -10.90 -6.93 52.94
N ARG A 441 -9.74 -6.36 53.29
CA ARG A 441 -8.42 -6.82 52.85
C ARG A 441 -8.15 -8.28 53.24
N ALA A 442 -8.61 -8.72 54.41
CA ALA A 442 -8.40 -10.08 54.89
C ALA A 442 -9.20 -11.12 54.09
N GLU A 443 -10.37 -10.74 53.58
CA GLU A 443 -11.20 -11.59 52.73
C GLU A 443 -10.72 -11.59 51.28
N VAL A 444 -10.23 -10.45 50.79
CA VAL A 444 -9.63 -10.33 49.45
C VAL A 444 -8.37 -11.20 49.30
N GLU A 445 -7.53 -11.28 50.33
CA GLU A 445 -6.34 -12.15 50.32
C GLU A 445 -6.67 -13.65 50.19
N LYS A 446 -7.84 -14.07 50.69
CA LYS A 446 -8.32 -15.47 50.61
C LYS A 446 -9.02 -15.78 49.28
N MET A 447 -9.26 -14.79 48.42
CA MET A 447 -10.01 -14.99 47.19
C MET A 447 -9.27 -15.86 46.17
N THR A 448 -10.06 -16.62 45.41
CA THR A 448 -9.60 -17.36 44.23
C THR A 448 -9.37 -16.41 43.06
N ASP A 449 -8.49 -16.77 42.12
CA ASP A 449 -8.17 -15.95 40.93
C ASP A 449 -9.40 -15.48 40.12
N PRO A 450 -10.46 -16.28 39.92
CA PRO A 450 -11.69 -15.81 39.26
C PRO A 450 -12.40 -14.69 40.03
N LYS A 451 -12.52 -14.82 41.36
CA LYS A 451 -13.14 -13.80 42.23
C LYS A 451 -12.35 -12.48 42.22
N LEU A 452 -11.01 -12.55 42.22
CA LEU A 452 -10.16 -11.36 42.09
C LEU A 452 -10.38 -10.63 40.75
N LYS A 453 -10.57 -11.36 39.64
CA LYS A 453 -10.87 -10.77 38.33
C LYS A 453 -12.24 -10.09 38.29
N ASP A 454 -13.24 -10.64 38.98
CA ASP A 454 -14.58 -10.06 39.09
C ASP A 454 -14.55 -8.77 39.94
N GLN A 455 -13.85 -8.79 41.08
CA GLN A 455 -13.66 -7.59 41.93
C GLN A 455 -12.89 -6.48 41.19
N LEU A 456 -11.78 -6.78 40.52
CA LEU A 456 -11.04 -5.80 39.71
C LEU A 456 -11.90 -5.16 38.61
N GLU A 457 -12.83 -5.91 38.02
CA GLU A 457 -13.76 -5.38 37.03
C GLU A 457 -14.79 -4.45 37.66
N LEU A 458 -15.32 -4.79 38.84
CA LEU A 458 -16.22 -3.93 39.61
C LEU A 458 -15.57 -2.61 40.00
N HIS A 459 -14.33 -2.63 40.49
CA HIS A 459 -13.59 -1.41 40.84
C HIS A 459 -13.30 -0.52 39.62
N ARG A 460 -13.00 -1.11 38.44
CA ARG A 460 -12.87 -0.35 37.19
C ARG A 460 -14.17 0.32 36.77
N ARG A 461 -15.29 -0.39 36.85
CA ARG A 461 -16.62 0.15 36.50
C ARG A 461 -17.07 1.29 37.41
N ARG A 462 -16.58 1.34 38.65
CA ARG A 462 -16.81 2.45 39.59
C ARG A 462 -15.95 3.69 39.28
N GLY A 463 -15.01 3.60 38.35
CA GLY A 463 -14.23 4.74 37.87
C GLY A 463 -12.75 4.75 38.27
N ASP A 464 -12.22 3.67 38.87
CA ASP A 464 -10.78 3.57 39.13
C ASP A 464 -10.02 3.28 37.81
N LYS A 465 -9.45 4.34 37.23
CA LYS A 465 -8.68 4.32 35.98
C LYS A 465 -7.25 3.80 36.17
N GLU A 466 -6.78 3.65 37.40
CA GLU A 466 -5.41 3.20 37.70
C GLU A 466 -5.29 1.68 37.73
N ILE A 467 -6.40 0.95 37.68
CA ILE A 467 -6.39 -0.51 37.62
C ILE A 467 -5.96 -0.97 36.22
N PRO A 468 -4.84 -1.69 36.07
CA PRO A 468 -4.39 -2.19 34.78
C PRO A 468 -5.43 -3.10 34.11
N MET A 469 -5.43 -3.17 32.78
CA MET A 469 -6.30 -4.07 32.02
C MET A 469 -6.05 -5.55 32.39
N LYS A 470 -7.08 -6.40 32.28
CA LYS A 470 -6.98 -7.84 32.61
C LYS A 470 -5.84 -8.56 31.86
N SER A 471 -5.54 -8.14 30.63
CA SER A 471 -4.45 -8.67 29.79
C SER A 471 -3.05 -8.33 30.29
N HIS A 472 -2.90 -7.33 31.15
CA HIS A 472 -1.59 -6.87 31.67
C HIS A 472 -1.22 -7.51 33.01
N MET A 473 -2.15 -8.24 33.64
CA MET A 473 -1.91 -8.99 34.87
C MET A 473 -1.92 -10.49 34.55
N LYS A 474 -0.76 -11.14 34.60
CA LYS A 474 -0.59 -12.53 34.14
C LYS A 474 -0.87 -13.55 35.23
N ASN A 475 -0.47 -13.25 36.47
CA ASN A 475 -0.59 -14.18 37.60
C ASN A 475 -1.55 -13.66 38.69
N LYS A 476 -1.90 -14.54 39.63
CA LYS A 476 -2.81 -14.23 40.75
C LYS A 476 -2.23 -13.15 41.68
N GLY A 477 -0.92 -13.17 41.92
CA GLY A 477 -0.24 -12.23 42.82
C GLY A 477 -0.34 -10.78 42.33
N GLU A 478 -0.12 -10.54 41.04
CA GLU A 478 -0.29 -9.23 40.40
C GLU A 478 -1.73 -8.72 40.50
N ARG A 479 -2.72 -9.60 40.35
CA ARG A 479 -4.15 -9.26 40.48
C ARG A 479 -4.53 -8.91 41.91
N LEU A 480 -4.02 -9.67 42.88
CA LEU A 480 -4.23 -9.41 44.30
C LEU A 480 -3.61 -8.06 44.71
N ALA A 481 -2.36 -7.79 44.31
CA ALA A 481 -1.68 -6.54 44.59
C ALA A 481 -2.42 -5.33 43.99
N ALA A 482 -2.89 -5.46 42.74
CA ALA A 482 -3.67 -4.41 42.07
C ALA A 482 -5.02 -4.13 42.77
N LEU A 483 -5.69 -5.17 43.27
CA LEU A 483 -6.96 -5.02 43.98
C LEU A 483 -6.77 -4.39 45.36
N LEU A 484 -5.75 -4.81 46.12
CA LEU A 484 -5.41 -4.20 47.41
C LEU A 484 -4.99 -2.73 47.27
N ALA A 485 -4.27 -2.38 46.20
CA ALA A 485 -3.96 -0.98 45.90
C ALA A 485 -5.22 -0.17 45.57
N ALA A 486 -6.17 -0.74 44.82
CA ALA A 486 -7.46 -0.10 44.53
C ALA A 486 -8.30 0.13 45.78
N ILE A 487 -8.33 -0.84 46.71
CA ILE A 487 -9.00 -0.71 48.01
C ILE A 487 -8.32 0.38 48.84
N GLY A 488 -6.98 0.42 48.90
CA GLY A 488 -6.25 1.45 49.63
C GLY A 488 -6.50 2.87 49.09
N ARG A 489 -6.65 3.03 47.76
CA ARG A 489 -7.04 4.32 47.16
C ARG A 489 -8.46 4.75 47.55
N LEU A 490 -9.40 3.80 47.60
CA LEU A 490 -10.77 4.07 48.03
C LEU A 490 -10.84 4.47 49.51
N GLU A 491 -10.12 3.78 50.38
CA GLU A 491 -10.02 4.11 51.81
C GLU A 491 -9.36 5.47 52.05
N GLY A 492 -8.34 5.82 51.26
CA GLY A 492 -7.68 7.13 51.31
C GLY A 492 -8.55 8.30 50.85
N ILE A 493 -9.56 8.08 50.01
CA ILE A 493 -10.52 9.12 49.59
C ILE A 493 -11.59 9.35 50.66
N VAL A 494 -12.03 8.28 51.37
CA VAL A 494 -13.04 8.38 52.43
C VAL A 494 -12.51 9.09 53.69
N SER A 495 -11.22 8.96 54.00
CA SER A 495 -10.62 9.64 55.16
C SER A 495 -10.50 11.16 54.99
N VAL A 496 -10.36 11.65 53.75
CA VAL A 496 -10.30 13.09 53.42
C VAL A 496 -11.68 13.74 53.44
N ALA A 497 -12.74 13.01 53.06
CA ALA A 497 -14.12 13.52 53.12
C ALA A 497 -14.72 13.55 54.54
N SER A 498 -14.17 12.77 55.47
CA SER A 498 -14.64 12.70 56.88
C SER A 498 -13.96 13.74 57.79
N SER A 499 -13.03 14.50 57.26
CA SER A 499 -12.26 15.55 57.96
C SER A 499 -12.49 16.95 57.37
N SER A 500 -13.61 17.13 56.65
CA SER A 500 -14.11 18.41 56.10
C SER A 500 -15.28 18.95 56.91
#